data_AF-A0A926ZGR8-F1
#
_entry.id   AF-A0A926ZGR8-F1
#
_cell.length_a   1.000
_cell.length_b   1.000
_cell.length_c   1.000
_cell.angle_alpha   90.00
_cell.angle_beta   90.00
_cell.angle_gamma   90.00
#
_symmetry.space_group_name_H-M   'P 1'
#
loop_
_entity.id
_entity.type
_entity.pdbx_description
1 polymer ?
#
loop_
_entity_poly.entity_id
_entity_poly.type
_entity_poly.pdbx_seq_one_letter_code
_entity_poly.pdbx_strand_id
1 'polypeptide(L)'
;MKNVELFTKHRLRVVIVACLIALFAFGWGFMAKTQVNKPTTLTWQPAQKVVETALFQKVLKENFQSASNESFPNAVKVKVVTLAADQKYFVFDFNTAKLCGVAGCLYSAYTTDSQRILSLMLKPQLPKGFSLLVQSSETRNGYPCLDVFQRNSNELVSRSHFCFESGRLVLLNQSLNEVKS
;
A
#
# COMPACT_ATOMS: atom_id res chain seq x y z
N MET A 1 18.94 14.42 72.51
CA MET A 1 18.04 14.69 71.37
C MET A 1 18.82 14.70 70.04
N LYS A 2 19.50 13.60 69.65
CA LYS A 2 20.23 13.50 68.36
C LYS A 2 19.81 12.30 67.49
N ASN A 3 19.04 11.35 68.04
CA ASN A 3 18.70 10.10 67.35
C ASN A 3 17.44 10.19 66.48
N VAL A 4 16.62 11.24 66.66
CA VAL A 4 15.34 11.40 65.90
C VAL A 4 15.58 11.99 64.51
N GLU A 5 16.54 12.91 64.36
CA GLU A 5 16.87 13.53 63.06
C GLU A 5 17.59 12.57 62.09
N LEU A 6 18.31 11.57 62.61
CA LEU A 6 19.03 10.61 61.77
C LEU A 6 18.07 9.62 61.09
N PHE A 7 16.98 9.24 61.77
CA PHE A 7 15.97 8.31 61.27
C PHE A 7 15.09 8.92 60.17
N THR A 8 14.73 10.21 60.28
CA THR A 8 13.95 10.92 59.25
C THR A 8 14.74 11.11 57.96
N LYS A 9 16.04 11.42 58.08
CA LYS A 9 16.93 11.57 56.91
C LYS A 9 17.13 10.26 56.15
N HIS A 10 17.19 9.14 56.88
CA HIS A 10 17.35 7.80 56.28
C HIS A 10 16.06 7.33 55.60
N ARG A 11 14.89 7.58 56.20
CA ARG A 11 13.57 7.27 55.61
C ARG A 11 13.31 8.11 54.37
N LEU A 12 13.66 9.40 54.38
CA LEU A 12 13.54 10.27 53.22
C LEU A 12 14.43 9.81 52.05
N ARG A 13 15.67 9.38 52.34
CA ARG A 13 16.58 8.81 51.33
C ARG A 13 16.04 7.51 50.71
N VAL A 14 15.44 6.63 51.51
CA VAL A 14 14.84 5.38 51.01
C VAL A 14 13.63 5.66 50.12
N VAL A 15 12.78 6.62 50.48
CA VAL A 15 11.62 7.01 49.66
C VAL A 15 12.07 7.62 48.32
N ILE A 16 13.10 8.47 48.32
CA ILE A 16 13.63 9.07 47.10
C ILE A 16 14.21 8.00 46.16
N VAL A 17 14.98 7.04 46.69
CA VAL A 17 15.54 5.93 45.90
C VAL A 17 14.42 5.04 45.32
N ALA A 18 13.39 4.74 46.11
CA ALA A 18 12.25 3.95 45.63
C ALA A 18 11.48 4.66 44.51
N CYS A 19 11.27 5.98 44.62
CA CYS A 19 10.65 6.78 43.56
C CYS A 19 11.49 6.82 42.28
N LEU A 20 12.82 6.93 42.40
CA LEU A 20 13.71 6.92 41.23
C LEU A 20 13.70 5.55 40.53
N ILE A 21 13.71 4.45 41.27
CA ILE A 21 13.61 3.09 40.70
C ILE A 21 12.27 2.89 39.98
N ALA A 22 11.16 3.37 40.56
CA ALA A 22 9.85 3.32 39.91
C ALA A 22 9.82 4.14 38.61
N LEU A 23 10.41 5.34 38.58
CA LEU A 23 10.48 6.17 37.37
C LEU A 23 11.34 5.54 36.27
N PHE A 24 12.45 4.86 36.63
CA PHE A 24 13.26 4.11 35.67
C PHE A 24 12.54 2.86 35.13
N ALA A 25 11.81 2.13 35.98
CA ALA A 25 11.04 0.96 35.56
C ALA A 25 9.86 1.33 34.63
N PHE A 26 9.20 2.47 34.88
CA PHE A 26 8.13 2.98 34.02
C PHE A 26 8.67 3.65 32.74
N GLY A 27 9.85 4.27 32.77
CA GLY A 27 10.47 4.91 31.60
C GLY A 27 10.97 3.94 30.53
N TRP A 28 11.38 2.72 30.92
CA TRP A 28 11.84 1.70 29.96
C TRP A 28 10.73 0.90 29.29
N GLY A 29 9.49 0.96 29.79
CA GLY A 29 8.36 0.22 29.22
C GLY A 29 7.77 0.81 27.93
N PHE A 30 8.15 2.03 27.55
CA PHE A 30 7.48 2.79 26.47
C PHE A 30 8.36 3.08 25.24
N MET A 31 9.39 2.27 25.01
CA MET A 31 10.02 2.17 23.68
C MET A 31 9.32 1.07 22.87
N ALA A 32 8.01 1.19 22.68
CA ALA A 32 7.32 0.41 21.67
C ALA A 32 7.92 0.80 20.32
N LYS A 33 8.68 -0.11 19.72
CA LYS A 33 9.23 0.04 18.37
C LYS A 33 8.07 0.27 17.42
N THR A 34 7.80 1.52 17.05
CA THR A 34 6.90 1.83 15.96
C THR A 34 7.57 1.29 14.70
N GLN A 35 7.10 0.12 14.26
CA GLN A 35 7.55 -0.48 13.02
C GLN A 35 7.05 0.41 11.88
N VAL A 36 7.88 1.36 11.46
CA VAL A 36 7.64 2.17 10.27
C VAL A 36 7.80 1.24 9.07
N ASN A 37 6.71 0.56 8.72
CA ASN A 37 6.63 -0.22 7.50
C ASN A 37 6.78 0.76 6.33
N LYS A 38 7.94 0.72 5.67
CA LYS A 38 8.20 1.54 4.49
C LYS A 38 7.34 1.03 3.32
N PRO A 39 6.79 1.94 2.50
CA PRO A 39 6.12 1.55 1.26
C PRO A 39 7.05 0.68 0.40
N THR A 40 6.55 -0.45 -0.08
CA THR A 40 7.34 -1.41 -0.88
C THR A 40 7.12 -1.15 -2.36
N THR A 41 8.21 -0.96 -3.11
CA THR A 41 8.17 -0.84 -4.57
C THR A 41 7.68 -2.14 -5.19
N LEU A 42 6.77 -2.01 -6.16
CA LEU A 42 6.09 -3.11 -6.82
C LEU A 42 6.92 -3.71 -7.96
N THR A 43 7.18 -5.02 -7.89
CA THR A 43 7.89 -5.75 -8.94
C THR A 43 6.90 -6.30 -9.96
N TRP A 44 6.83 -5.64 -11.12
CA TRP A 44 5.98 -6.06 -12.22
C TRP A 44 6.53 -7.29 -12.94
N GLN A 45 5.67 -8.27 -13.21
CA GLN A 45 6.01 -9.50 -13.91
C GLN A 45 5.02 -9.79 -15.05
N PRO A 46 5.39 -10.57 -16.07
CA PRO A 46 4.42 -11.00 -17.09
C PRO A 46 3.27 -11.78 -16.44
N ALA A 47 2.03 -11.36 -16.68
CA ALA A 47 0.86 -11.93 -16.01
C ALA A 47 0.71 -13.44 -16.23
N GLN A 48 0.98 -13.92 -17.44
CA GLN A 48 0.96 -15.34 -17.80
C GLN A 48 1.91 -16.21 -16.96
N LYS A 49 2.98 -15.64 -16.39
CA LYS A 49 3.96 -16.40 -15.59
C LYS A 49 3.59 -16.51 -14.12
N VAL A 50 2.67 -15.67 -13.64
CA VAL A 50 2.36 -15.53 -12.20
C VAL A 50 0.93 -15.94 -11.89
N VAL A 51 0.00 -15.66 -12.80
CA VAL A 51 -1.43 -15.83 -12.58
C VAL A 51 -1.89 -17.16 -13.18
N GLU A 52 -2.77 -17.86 -12.47
CA GLU A 52 -3.41 -19.07 -12.98
C GLU A 52 -4.13 -18.81 -14.31
N THR A 53 -4.07 -19.80 -15.21
CA THR A 53 -4.62 -19.70 -16.57
C THR A 53 -6.09 -19.29 -16.57
N ALA A 54 -6.91 -19.83 -15.65
CA ALA A 54 -8.34 -19.53 -15.59
C ALA A 54 -8.62 -18.04 -15.26
N LEU A 55 -7.95 -17.51 -14.24
CA LEU A 55 -8.04 -16.09 -13.87
C LEU A 55 -7.50 -15.21 -15.01
N PHE A 56 -6.35 -15.57 -15.59
CA PHE A 56 -5.77 -14.79 -16.69
C PHE A 56 -6.72 -14.71 -17.89
N GLN A 57 -7.33 -15.83 -18.30
CA GLN A 57 -8.33 -15.85 -19.38
C GLN A 57 -9.56 -14.99 -19.06
N LYS A 58 -10.06 -15.02 -17.82
CA LYS A 58 -11.17 -14.17 -17.38
C LYS A 58 -10.80 -12.68 -17.47
N VAL A 59 -9.63 -12.31 -16.96
CA VAL A 59 -9.12 -10.94 -17.01
C VAL A 59 -9.01 -10.46 -18.44
N LEU A 60 -8.48 -11.29 -19.34
CA LEU A 60 -8.39 -10.95 -20.76
C LEU A 60 -9.79 -10.77 -21.37
N LYS A 61 -10.70 -11.70 -21.12
CA LYS A 61 -12.07 -11.62 -21.62
C LYS A 61 -12.77 -10.34 -21.16
N GLU A 62 -12.75 -10.03 -19.87
CA GLU A 62 -13.47 -8.89 -19.31
C GLU A 62 -12.94 -7.53 -19.77
N ASN A 63 -11.63 -7.42 -20.04
CA ASN A 63 -11.00 -6.13 -20.34
C ASN A 63 -10.73 -5.94 -21.85
N PHE A 64 -10.70 -7.00 -22.65
CA PHE A 64 -10.46 -6.93 -24.09
C PHE A 64 -11.68 -7.30 -24.95
N GLN A 65 -12.85 -7.62 -24.39
CA GLN A 65 -14.02 -8.13 -25.15
C GLN A 65 -14.57 -7.20 -26.25
N SER A 66 -14.15 -5.93 -26.32
CA SER A 66 -14.42 -5.05 -27.47
C SER A 66 -13.47 -5.27 -28.66
N ALA A 67 -12.49 -6.17 -28.53
CA ALA A 67 -11.60 -6.60 -29.60
C ALA A 67 -12.26 -7.70 -30.46
N SER A 68 -13.25 -7.31 -31.25
CA SER A 68 -13.81 -8.15 -32.32
C SER A 68 -12.71 -8.84 -33.13
N ASN A 69 -12.68 -10.17 -33.11
CA ASN A 69 -12.05 -11.09 -34.07
C ASN A 69 -10.56 -10.90 -34.44
N GLU A 70 -9.85 -9.95 -33.85
CA GLU A 70 -8.40 -9.82 -34.00
C GLU A 70 -7.68 -10.45 -32.81
N SER A 71 -6.58 -11.15 -33.12
CA SER A 71 -5.65 -11.75 -32.15
C SER A 71 -5.48 -10.83 -30.94
N PHE A 72 -5.72 -11.38 -29.73
CA PHE A 72 -5.54 -10.68 -28.46
C PHE A 72 -4.28 -9.81 -28.53
N PRO A 73 -4.33 -8.50 -28.20
CA PRO A 73 -3.13 -7.68 -28.19
C PRO A 73 -2.13 -8.37 -27.28
N ASN A 74 -1.02 -8.79 -27.90
CA ASN A 74 -0.02 -9.73 -27.41
C ASN A 74 -0.06 -9.86 -25.87
N ALA A 75 -0.83 -10.82 -25.36
CA ALA A 75 -1.17 -10.95 -23.92
C ALA A 75 0.08 -11.00 -23.02
N VAL A 76 1.22 -11.32 -23.63
CA VAL A 76 2.59 -11.18 -23.14
C VAL A 76 2.91 -9.79 -22.54
N LYS A 77 2.24 -8.73 -23.00
CA LYS A 77 2.44 -7.35 -22.53
C LYS A 77 1.66 -7.03 -21.26
N VAL A 78 0.66 -7.84 -20.89
CA VAL A 78 -0.06 -7.64 -19.63
C VAL A 78 0.88 -7.98 -18.49
N LYS A 79 1.15 -6.98 -17.65
CA LYS A 79 1.96 -7.16 -16.45
C LYS A 79 1.06 -7.30 -15.25
N VAL A 80 1.56 -7.95 -14.22
CA VAL A 80 0.89 -8.10 -12.95
C VAL A 80 1.85 -7.78 -11.82
N VAL A 81 1.30 -7.23 -10.75
CA VAL A 81 1.95 -7.25 -9.43
C VAL A 81 1.02 -7.90 -8.42
N THR A 82 1.61 -8.68 -7.53
CA THR A 82 0.94 -9.31 -6.41
C THR A 82 1.14 -8.44 -5.17
N LEU A 83 0.06 -8.11 -4.48
CA LEU A 83 0.10 -7.32 -3.25
C LEU A 83 -0.16 -8.26 -2.06
N ALA A 84 0.78 -8.24 -1.09
CA ALA A 84 0.99 -9.16 0.04
C ALA A 84 1.75 -10.49 -0.25
N ALA A 85 2.44 -10.98 0.78
CA ALA A 85 3.09 -12.29 0.83
C ALA A 85 2.09 -13.46 0.66
N ASP A 86 0.80 -13.22 0.93
CA ASP A 86 -0.28 -14.22 0.83
C ASP A 86 -1.09 -14.12 -0.48
N GLN A 87 -0.60 -13.40 -1.51
CA GLN A 87 -1.21 -13.36 -2.85
C GLN A 87 -2.71 -12.99 -2.92
N LYS A 88 -3.20 -12.12 -2.03
CA LYS A 88 -4.65 -11.90 -1.87
C LYS A 88 -5.33 -11.24 -3.07
N TYR A 89 -4.59 -10.42 -3.82
CA TYR A 89 -5.04 -9.89 -5.10
C TYR A 89 -3.89 -9.50 -6.02
N PHE A 90 -4.23 -9.45 -7.30
CA PHE A 90 -3.36 -9.12 -8.41
C PHE A 90 -3.79 -7.78 -9.00
N VAL A 91 -2.84 -6.89 -9.31
CA VAL A 91 -3.10 -5.68 -10.09
C VAL A 91 -2.49 -5.86 -11.48
N PHE A 92 -3.34 -5.80 -12.50
CA PHE A 92 -2.97 -5.93 -13.89
C PHE A 92 -2.73 -4.57 -14.52
N ASP A 93 -1.60 -4.45 -15.21
CA ASP A 93 -1.26 -3.36 -16.11
C ASP A 93 -1.49 -3.83 -17.55
N PHE A 94 -2.47 -3.21 -18.20
CA PHE A 94 -2.86 -3.54 -19.56
C PHE A 94 -2.14 -2.74 -20.62
N ASN A 95 -1.16 -1.88 -20.26
CA ASN A 95 -0.50 -0.87 -21.10
C ASN A 95 -0.23 -1.33 -22.55
N THR A 96 -1.27 -1.21 -23.36
CA THR A 96 -1.38 -1.61 -24.75
C THR A 96 -2.14 -0.49 -25.45
N ALA A 97 -1.79 -0.21 -26.71
CA ALA A 97 -2.41 0.88 -27.46
C ALA A 97 -3.95 0.79 -27.53
N LYS A 98 -4.53 -0.41 -27.36
CA LYS A 98 -5.98 -0.64 -27.36
C LYS A 98 -6.67 -0.27 -26.05
N LEU A 99 -5.97 -0.41 -24.91
CA LEU A 99 -6.50 -0.12 -23.57
C LEU A 99 -5.86 1.09 -22.92
N CYS A 100 -5.09 1.86 -23.71
CA CYS A 100 -4.59 3.18 -23.36
C CYS A 100 -5.22 4.21 -24.30
N GLY A 101 -5.71 5.31 -23.73
CA GLY A 101 -6.22 6.44 -24.48
C GLY A 101 -5.83 7.76 -23.81
N VAL A 102 -6.52 8.84 -24.16
CA VAL A 102 -6.26 10.19 -23.62
C VAL A 102 -6.40 10.24 -22.09
N ALA A 103 -7.28 9.41 -21.53
CA ALA A 103 -7.51 9.30 -20.09
C ALA A 103 -6.39 8.55 -19.33
N GLY A 104 -5.49 7.86 -20.03
CA GLY A 104 -4.49 6.97 -19.45
C GLY A 104 -4.67 5.53 -19.90
N CYS A 105 -3.99 4.61 -19.23
CA CYS A 105 -4.06 3.17 -19.43
C CYS A 105 -4.94 2.52 -18.36
N LEU A 106 -5.64 1.46 -18.74
CA LEU A 106 -6.41 0.67 -17.79
C LEU A 106 -5.48 -0.08 -16.82
N TYR A 107 -5.80 0.01 -15.54
CA TYR A 107 -5.29 -0.85 -14.47
C TYR A 107 -6.49 -1.45 -13.73
N SER A 108 -6.50 -2.76 -13.52
CA SER A 108 -7.56 -3.41 -12.76
C SER A 108 -7.02 -4.44 -11.80
N ALA A 109 -7.71 -4.59 -10.67
CA ALA A 109 -7.31 -5.51 -9.61
C ALA A 109 -8.32 -6.65 -9.50
N TYR A 110 -7.82 -7.86 -9.29
CA TYR A 110 -8.61 -9.08 -9.12
C TYR A 110 -8.15 -9.88 -7.92
N THR A 111 -9.10 -10.44 -7.16
CA THR A 111 -8.78 -11.47 -6.15
C THR A 111 -8.38 -12.78 -6.81
N THR A 112 -7.82 -13.69 -6.03
CA THR A 112 -7.58 -15.10 -6.41
C THR A 112 -8.85 -15.79 -6.91
N ASP A 113 -9.99 -15.50 -6.28
CA ASP A 113 -11.31 -16.00 -6.67
C ASP A 113 -11.87 -15.31 -7.93
N SER A 114 -11.01 -14.59 -8.64
CA SER A 114 -11.30 -13.95 -9.91
C SER A 114 -12.37 -12.87 -9.85
N GLN A 115 -12.57 -12.24 -8.70
CA GLN A 115 -13.48 -11.09 -8.57
C GLN A 115 -12.71 -9.81 -8.87
N ARG A 116 -13.25 -8.96 -9.76
CA ARG A 116 -12.68 -7.62 -10.00
C ARG A 116 -13.02 -6.68 -8.85
N ILE A 117 -11.98 -6.15 -8.20
CA ILE A 117 -12.11 -5.30 -7.00
C ILE A 117 -11.68 -3.86 -7.22
N LEU A 118 -11.00 -3.56 -8.33
CA LEU A 118 -10.62 -2.19 -8.73
C LEU A 118 -10.54 -2.09 -10.25
N SER A 119 -10.85 -0.92 -10.80
CA SER A 119 -10.66 -0.59 -12.21
C SER A 119 -10.45 0.91 -12.35
N LEU A 120 -9.26 1.34 -12.79
CA LEU A 120 -8.87 2.75 -12.89
C LEU A 120 -8.19 3.03 -14.23
N MET A 121 -8.40 4.23 -14.78
CA MET A 121 -7.60 4.76 -15.86
C MET A 121 -6.48 5.62 -15.26
N LEU A 122 -5.23 5.21 -15.45
CA LEU A 122 -4.07 5.86 -14.86
C LEU A 122 -3.06 6.27 -15.92
N LYS A 123 -2.46 7.44 -15.75
CA LYS A 123 -1.34 7.90 -16.57
C LYS A 123 -0.04 7.40 -15.94
N PRO A 124 0.74 6.51 -16.60
CA PRO A 124 1.95 5.94 -16.01
C PRO A 124 3.14 6.92 -15.96
N GLN A 125 2.99 8.10 -16.57
CA GLN A 125 4.04 9.11 -16.66
C GLN A 125 4.03 9.97 -15.40
N LEU A 126 4.99 9.70 -14.49
CA LEU A 126 5.19 10.45 -13.25
C LEU A 126 6.58 11.09 -13.20
N PRO A 127 6.76 12.16 -12.40
CA PRO A 127 8.10 12.69 -12.09
C PRO A 127 9.01 11.61 -11.48
N LYS A 128 10.33 11.82 -11.60
CA LYS A 128 11.32 10.96 -10.95
C LYS A 128 11.06 10.88 -9.44
N GLY A 129 11.27 9.69 -8.86
CA GLY A 129 11.07 9.44 -7.44
C GLY A 129 9.66 8.97 -7.05
N PHE A 130 8.69 9.04 -7.96
CA PHE A 130 7.34 8.50 -7.73
C PHE A 130 7.12 7.19 -8.47
N SER A 131 6.48 6.24 -7.80
CA SER A 131 5.97 5.01 -8.42
C SER A 131 4.46 5.14 -8.60
N LEU A 132 3.93 4.67 -9.72
CA LEU A 132 2.51 4.75 -10.04
C LEU A 132 1.63 4.10 -8.96
N LEU A 133 2.05 2.92 -8.53
CA LEU A 133 1.38 2.09 -7.55
C LEU A 133 2.37 1.69 -6.47
N VAL A 134 1.93 1.75 -5.22
CA VAL A 134 2.72 1.40 -4.05
C VAL A 134 1.84 0.65 -3.06
N GLN A 135 2.36 -0.45 -2.50
CA GLN A 135 1.67 -1.12 -1.39
C GLN A 135 1.80 -0.26 -0.13
N SER A 136 0.67 0.15 0.44
CA SER A 136 0.66 0.78 1.76
C SER A 136 1.07 -0.23 2.84
N SER A 137 1.62 0.28 3.93
CA SER A 137 1.82 -0.49 5.16
C SER A 137 0.53 -0.82 5.89
N GLU A 138 -0.54 -0.08 5.60
CA GLU A 138 -1.86 -0.29 6.17
C GLU A 138 -2.54 -1.51 5.53
N THR A 139 -3.24 -2.28 6.38
CA THR A 139 -4.07 -3.39 5.95
C THR A 139 -5.47 -3.20 6.51
N ARG A 140 -6.49 -3.48 5.71
CA ARG A 140 -7.90 -3.40 6.11
C ARG A 140 -8.63 -4.63 5.62
N ASN A 141 -9.41 -5.26 6.51
CA ASN A 141 -10.12 -6.52 6.23
C ASN A 141 -9.19 -7.64 5.72
N GLY A 142 -7.92 -7.63 6.16
CA GLY A 142 -6.91 -8.58 5.75
C GLY A 142 -6.24 -8.29 4.40
N TYR A 143 -6.59 -7.22 3.69
CA TYR A 143 -5.97 -6.84 2.41
C TYR A 143 -5.06 -5.63 2.59
N PRO A 144 -3.87 -5.59 1.95
CA PRO A 144 -3.06 -4.39 1.94
C PRO A 144 -3.75 -3.28 1.14
N CYS A 145 -3.72 -2.07 1.69
CA CYS A 145 -4.18 -0.90 0.97
C CYS A 145 -3.20 -0.52 -0.15
N LEU A 146 -3.71 0.13 -1.18
CA LEU A 146 -2.99 0.51 -2.39
C LEU A 146 -2.92 2.03 -2.48
N ASP A 147 -1.71 2.57 -2.59
CA ASP A 147 -1.47 3.95 -2.93
C ASP A 147 -1.29 4.10 -4.43
N VAL A 148 -2.05 5.02 -5.02
CA VAL A 148 -1.99 5.37 -6.44
C VAL A 148 -1.51 6.81 -6.57
N PHE A 149 -0.44 7.03 -7.32
CA PHE A 149 0.11 8.35 -7.57
C PHE A 149 -0.26 8.82 -8.98
N GLN A 150 -0.80 10.03 -9.11
CA GLN A 150 -1.15 10.63 -10.39
C GLN A 150 -0.74 12.10 -10.42
N ARG A 151 -0.14 12.53 -11.54
CA ARG A 151 0.05 13.95 -11.80
C ARG A 151 -1.30 14.61 -12.03
N ASN A 152 -1.58 15.69 -11.31
CA ASN A 152 -2.78 16.50 -11.50
C ASN A 152 -2.57 17.57 -12.59
N SER A 153 -3.59 18.39 -12.86
CA SER A 153 -3.52 19.46 -13.86
C SER A 153 -2.51 20.57 -13.55
N ASN A 154 -2.06 20.68 -12.29
CA ASN A 154 -1.18 21.73 -11.80
C ASN A 154 0.26 21.21 -11.63
N GLU A 155 0.63 20.12 -12.32
CA GLU A 155 1.94 19.47 -12.22
C GLU A 155 2.31 18.90 -10.83
N LEU A 156 1.37 18.91 -9.86
CA LEU A 156 1.56 18.29 -8.56
C LEU A 156 1.23 16.80 -8.63
N VAL A 157 1.78 16.00 -7.71
CA VAL A 157 1.48 14.57 -7.63
C VAL A 157 0.45 14.33 -6.54
N SER A 158 -0.75 13.92 -6.94
CA SER A 158 -1.76 13.42 -6.02
C SER A 158 -1.48 11.98 -5.59
N ARG A 159 -1.77 11.64 -4.34
CA ARG A 159 -1.79 10.28 -3.79
C ARG A 159 -3.23 9.94 -3.44
N SER A 160 -3.77 8.91 -4.07
CA SER A 160 -5.08 8.34 -3.77
C SER A 160 -4.90 7.03 -3.02
N HIS A 161 -5.48 6.93 -1.83
CA HIS A 161 -5.33 5.81 -0.92
C HIS A 161 -6.56 4.90 -0.96
N PHE A 162 -6.39 3.67 -1.44
CA PHE A 162 -7.47 2.70 -1.61
C PHE A 162 -7.34 1.53 -0.63
N CYS A 163 -8.43 1.16 0.03
CA CYS A 163 -8.47 0.01 0.94
C CYS A 163 -9.66 -0.90 0.64
N PHE A 164 -9.56 -2.16 1.06
CA PHE A 164 -10.61 -3.14 0.83
C PHE A 164 -11.79 -2.94 1.77
N GLU A 165 -12.96 -2.70 1.20
CA GLU A 165 -14.23 -2.53 1.90
C GLU A 165 -15.37 -3.03 1.02
N SER A 166 -16.29 -3.80 1.60
CA SER A 166 -17.50 -4.29 0.91
C SER A 166 -17.22 -4.98 -0.44
N GLY A 167 -16.15 -5.79 -0.49
CA GLY A 167 -15.79 -6.58 -1.67
C GLY A 167 -15.02 -5.81 -2.76
N ARG A 168 -14.60 -4.56 -2.51
CA ARG A 168 -13.89 -3.72 -3.49
C ARG A 168 -12.79 -2.89 -2.82
N LEU A 169 -11.84 -2.41 -3.61
CA LEU A 169 -10.92 -1.36 -3.18
C LEU A 169 -11.62 0.00 -3.37
N VAL A 170 -11.88 0.69 -2.27
CA VAL A 170 -12.53 2.01 -2.24
C VAL A 170 -11.55 3.10 -1.87
N LEU A 171 -11.72 4.30 -2.44
CA LEU A 171 -10.93 5.47 -2.12
C LEU A 171 -11.28 5.94 -0.70
N LEU A 172 -10.32 5.91 0.21
CA LEU A 172 -10.50 6.41 1.58
C LEU A 172 -9.97 7.83 1.78
N ASN A 173 -8.87 8.16 1.11
CA ASN A 173 -8.23 9.45 1.27
C ASN A 173 -7.52 9.87 -0.02
N GLN A 174 -7.39 11.17 -0.22
CA GLN A 174 -6.58 11.76 -1.28
C GLN A 174 -5.76 12.92 -0.73
N SER A 175 -4.46 12.92 -1.00
CA SER A 175 -3.54 13.99 -0.60
C SER A 175 -2.73 14.49 -1.78
N LEU A 176 -2.14 15.68 -1.66
CA LEU A 176 -1.21 16.24 -2.63
C LEU A 176 0.22 16.15 -2.08
N ASN A 177 1.14 15.72 -2.93
CA ASN A 177 2.56 15.72 -2.66
C ASN A 177 3.24 16.70 -3.60
N GLU A 178 4.10 17.55 -3.04
CA GLU A 178 4.96 18.41 -3.82
C GLU A 178 6.06 17.58 -4.51
N VAL A 179 6.36 17.94 -5.76
CA VAL A 179 7.50 17.40 -6.48
C VAL A 179 8.73 18.13 -5.96
N LYS A 180 9.49 17.50 -5.07
CA LYS A 180 10.80 18.03 -4.67
C LYS A 180 11.74 17.91 -5.87
N SER A 181 12.07 19.05 -6.48
CA SER A 181 13.04 19.17 -7.57
C SER A 181 14.46 18.88 -7.10
#